data_AF-A0A8T5LY97-F1
#
_entry.id   AF-A0A8T5LY97-F1
#
_cell.length_a   1.000
_cell.length_b   1.000
_cell.length_c   1.000
_cell.angle_alpha   90.00
_cell.angle_beta   90.00
_cell.angle_gamma   90.00
#
_symmetry.space_group_name_H-M   'P 1'
#
loop_
_entity.id
_entity.type
_entity.pdbx_description
1 polymer ?
#
loop_
_entity_poly.entity_id
_entity_poly.type
_entity_poly.pdbx_seq_one_letter_code
_entity_poly.pdbx_strand_id
1 'polypeptide(L)' 'DTTVIIAKAPVKELIGFAAAIRGATQGRAQWTAEYAGYAMLPRELQKEVITEIRKRKGMDPEVKDYKFFLD' A
#
# COMPACT_ATOMS: atom_id res chain seq x y z
N ASP A 1 1.88 -26.47 -19.74
CA ASP A 1 2.78 -26.33 -18.58
C ASP A 1 2.29 -25.17 -17.72
N THR A 2 2.31 -25.30 -16.40
CA THR A 2 1.75 -24.32 -15.46
C THR A 2 2.71 -24.07 -14.31
N THR A 3 2.94 -22.79 -13.98
CA THR A 3 3.82 -22.37 -12.88
C THR A 3 3.02 -21.63 -11.83
N VAL A 4 3.27 -21.94 -10.55
CA VAL A 4 2.65 -21.26 -9.40
C VAL A 4 3.63 -20.25 -8.82
N ILE A 5 3.16 -19.01 -8.64
CA ILE A 5 3.93 -17.91 -8.04
C ILE A 5 3.25 -17.51 -6.74
N ILE A 6 3.99 -17.54 -5.62
CA ILE A 6 3.53 -17.06 -4.33
C ILE A 6 4.35 -15.81 -3.98
N ALA A 7 3.67 -14.69 -3.77
CA ALA A 7 4.31 -13.42 -3.49
C ALA A 7 3.50 -12.61 -2.46
N LYS A 8 4.15 -11.60 -1.86
CA LYS A 8 3.51 -10.59 -1.02
C LYS A 8 3.68 -9.23 -1.69
N ALA A 9 2.62 -8.42 -1.68
CA ALA A 9 2.64 -7.07 -2.21
C ALA A 9 1.88 -6.12 -1.26
N PRO A 10 2.28 -4.83 -1.16
CA PRO A 10 1.51 -3.84 -0.44
C PRO A 10 0.14 -3.63 -1.09
N VAL A 11 -0.92 -3.52 -0.28
CA VAL A 11 -2.30 -3.34 -0.78
C VAL A 11 -2.45 -2.08 -1.65
N LYS A 12 -1.71 -1.00 -1.33
CA LYS A 12 -1.71 0.25 -2.12
C LYS A 12 -1.29 0.00 -3.58
N GLU A 13 -0.34 -0.90 -3.82
CA GLU A 13 0.20 -1.22 -5.14
C GLU A 13 -0.66 -2.22 -5.93
N LEU A 14 -1.65 -2.85 -5.28
CA LEU A 14 -2.55 -3.83 -5.93
C LEU A 14 -3.77 -3.17 -6.60
N ILE A 15 -3.92 -1.86 -6.49
CA ILE A 15 -5.00 -1.13 -7.17
C ILE A 15 -4.77 -1.24 -8.68
N GLY A 16 -5.74 -1.84 -9.39
CA GLY A 16 -5.63 -2.11 -10.83
C GLY A 16 -4.90 -3.41 -11.21
N PHE A 17 -4.44 -4.19 -10.23
CA PHE A 17 -3.69 -5.43 -10.48
C PHE A 17 -4.42 -6.42 -11.37
N ALA A 18 -5.74 -6.57 -11.21
CA ALA A 18 -6.56 -7.48 -12.01
C ALA A 18 -6.46 -7.20 -13.53
N ALA A 19 -6.43 -5.93 -13.93
CA ALA A 19 -6.29 -5.53 -15.32
C ALA A 19 -4.83 -5.72 -15.79
N ALA A 20 -3.87 -5.33 -14.96
CA ALA A 20 -2.44 -5.45 -15.27
C ALA A 20 -2.03 -6.91 -15.50
N ILE A 21 -2.39 -7.84 -14.61
CA ILE A 21 -2.04 -9.25 -14.72
C ILE A 21 -2.74 -9.92 -15.91
N ARG A 22 -3.99 -9.54 -16.21
CA ARG A 22 -4.70 -10.00 -17.40
C ARG A 22 -3.96 -9.57 -18.67
N GLY A 23 -3.56 -8.29 -18.76
CA GLY A 23 -2.80 -7.79 -19.90
C GLY A 23 -1.45 -8.50 -20.06
N ALA A 24 -0.69 -8.62 -18.97
CA ALA A 24 0.63 -9.23 -18.97
C ALA A 24 0.64 -10.73 -19.32
N THR A 25 -0.46 -11.44 -19.03
CA THR A 25 -0.56 -12.90 -19.25
C THR A 25 -1.53 -13.28 -20.36
N GLN A 26 -1.99 -12.31 -21.15
CA GLN A 26 -3.00 -12.51 -22.20
C GLN A 26 -4.27 -13.22 -21.66
N GLY A 27 -4.65 -12.90 -20.43
CA GLY A 27 -5.82 -13.45 -19.74
C GLY A 27 -5.68 -14.88 -19.23
N ARG A 28 -4.46 -15.45 -19.21
CA ARG A 28 -4.24 -16.84 -18.81
C ARG A 28 -3.96 -17.00 -17.31
N ALA A 29 -3.56 -15.94 -16.60
CA ALA A 29 -3.30 -16.03 -15.17
C ALA A 29 -4.59 -16.20 -14.36
N GLN A 30 -4.59 -17.20 -13.49
CA GLN A 30 -5.51 -17.31 -12.37
C GLN A 30 -4.78 -16.82 -11.12
N TRP A 31 -5.44 -15.97 -10.33
CA TRP A 31 -4.83 -15.38 -9.13
C TRP A 31 -5.87 -15.26 -8.02
N THR A 32 -5.36 -15.38 -6.79
CA THR A 32 -6.08 -15.14 -5.54
C THR A 32 -5.19 -14.30 -4.64
N ALA A 33 -5.78 -13.67 -3.63
CA ALA A 33 -5.05 -12.91 -2.64
C ALA A 33 -5.63 -13.16 -1.25
N GLU A 34 -4.75 -13.24 -0.25
CA GLU A 34 -5.11 -13.41 1.15
C GLU A 34 -4.42 -12.34 1.99
N TYR A 35 -5.00 -12.01 3.15
CA TYR A 35 -4.43 -11.02 4.06
C TYR A 35 -3.11 -11.54 4.66
N ALA A 36 -2.04 -10.77 4.48
CA ALA A 36 -0.68 -11.16 4.90
C ALA A 36 -0.15 -10.43 6.14
N GLY A 37 -0.97 -9.61 6.81
CA GLY A 37 -0.56 -8.81 7.97
C GLY A 37 -0.29 -7.32 7.69
N TYR A 38 0.19 -6.61 8.70
CA TYR A 38 0.77 -5.27 8.57
C TYR A 38 2.30 -5.36 8.58
N ALA A 39 2.94 -4.51 7.78
CA ALA A 39 4.39 -4.37 7.75
C ALA A 39 4.77 -2.90 7.91
N MET A 40 5.97 -2.66 8.45
CA MET A 40 6.49 -1.31 8.57
C MET A 40 6.77 -0.73 7.17
N LEU A 41 6.28 0.49 6.94
CA LEU A 41 6.57 1.21 5.70
C LEU A 41 8.03 1.64 5.69
N PRO A 42 8.74 1.61 4.54
CA PRO A 42 10.07 2.18 4.43
C PRO A 42 10.12 3.63 4.92
N ARG A 43 11.19 3.98 5.64
CA ARG A 43 11.30 5.25 6.39
C ARG A 43 11.13 6.47 5.49
N GLU A 44 11.68 6.37 4.28
CA GLU A 44 11.61 7.36 3.22
C GLU A 44 10.18 7.66 2.74
N LEU A 45 9.28 6.68 2.79
CA LEU A 45 7.88 6.84 2.37
C LEU A 45 6.96 7.27 3.53
N GLN A 46 7.38 7.11 4.78
CA GLN A 46 6.54 7.39 5.95
C GLN A 46 6.05 8.84 5.99
N LYS A 47 6.95 9.81 5.79
CA LYS A 47 6.60 11.23 5.86
C LYS A 47 5.53 11.59 4.81
N GLU A 48 5.73 11.15 3.58
CA GLU A 48 4.81 11.41 2.47
C GLU A 48 3.43 10.80 2.72
N VAL A 49 3.38 9.51 3.08
CA VAL A 49 2.13 8.78 3.32
C VAL A 49 1.36 9.36 4.51
N ILE A 50 2.06 9.74 5.59
CA ILE A 50 1.42 10.39 6.74
C ILE A 50 0.79 11.72 6.31
N THR A 51 1.51 12.56 5.58
CA THR A 51 1.00 13.84 5.10
C THR A 51 -0.18 13.66 4.13
N GLU A 52 -0.13 12.70 3.21
CA GLU A 52 -1.24 12.36 2.31
C GLU A 52 -2.51 12.00 3.09
N ILE A 53 -2.38 11.13 4.10
CA ILE A 53 -3.50 10.69 4.93
C ILE A 53 -4.08 11.86 5.75
N ARG A 54 -3.23 12.74 6.31
CA ARG A 54 -3.67 13.91 7.08
C ARG A 54 -4.44 14.89 6.21
N LYS A 55 -3.95 15.19 5.00
CA LYS A 55 -4.64 16.02 4.01
C LYS A 55 -6.01 15.44 3.65
N ARG A 56 -6.08 14.13 3.35
CA ARG A 56 -7.35 13.44 3.04
C ARG A 56 -8.35 13.52 4.18
N LYS A 57 -7.89 13.55 5.43
CA LYS A 57 -8.72 13.68 6.64
C LYS A 57 -9.03 15.15 7.01
N GLY A 58 -8.58 16.14 6.23
CA GLY A 58 -8.77 17.56 6.55
C GLY A 58 -7.97 18.04 7.76
N MET A 59 -6.88 17.36 8.11
CA MET A 59 -6.00 17.70 9.22
C MET A 59 -4.80 18.52 8.75
N ASP A 60 -4.12 19.20 9.68
CA ASP A 60 -2.85 19.87 9.43
C ASP A 60 -1.85 18.90 8.77
N PRO A 61 -1.23 19.21 7.62
CA PRO A 61 -0.24 18.36 6.95
C PRO A 61 0.96 17.95 7.81
N GLU A 62 1.36 18.79 8.77
CA GLU A 62 2.49 18.52 9.66
C GLU A 62 2.05 17.73 10.90
N VAL A 63 2.89 16.80 11.33
CA VAL A 63 2.67 16.03 12.56
C VAL A 63 3.10 16.90 13.74
N LYS A 64 2.21 17.08 14.71
CA LYS A 64 2.50 17.86 15.91
C LYS A 64 3.56 17.15 16.75
N ASP A 65 4.53 17.92 17.21
CA ASP A 65 5.55 17.43 18.15
C ASP A 65 4.93 17.12 19.52
N TYR A 66 5.59 16.29 20.32
CA TYR A 66 5.08 15.86 21.63
C TYR A 66 4.81 17.06 22.56
N LYS A 67 5.58 18.14 22.44
CA LYS A 67 5.43 19.37 23.24
C LYS A 67 4.05 20.00 23.12
N PHE A 68 3.41 19.91 21.96
CA PHE A 68 2.06 20.42 21.75
C PHE A 68 1.03 19.78 22.71
N PHE A 69 1.30 18.58 23.21
CA PHE A 69 0.38 17.81 24.04
C PHE A 69 0.73 17.85 25.54
N LEU A 70 1.80 18.57 25.93
CA LEU A 70 2.25 18.66 27.32
C LEU A 70 1.77 19.93 28.04
N ASP A 71 1.32 20.94 27.27
CA ASP A 71 0.59 22.10 27.77
C ASP A 71 -0.89 21.74 28.02
#